data_AF-A0A9W6WIE7-F1
#
_entry.id   AF-A0A9W6WIE7-F1
#
_cell.length_a   1.000
_cell.length_b   1.000
_cell.length_c   1.000
_cell.angle_alpha   90.00
_cell.angle_beta   90.00
_cell.angle_gamma   90.00
#
_symmetry.space_group_name_H-M   'P 1'
#
loop_
_entity.id
_entity.type
_entity.pdbx_description
1 polymer ?
#
loop_
_entity_poly.entity_id
_entity_poly.type
_entity_poly.pdbx_seq_one_letter_code
_entity_poly.pdbx_strand_id
1 'polypeptide(L)'
;MKFTNEAEKAIISWAKDNQMDVAIQKIALEKDGKIFDRVEFFFEIMSKWKSEIEKADFIFIAAHSQGTPVSILLLSKLFEYGIINPNKKIGILAMAGINNGPYLGVDQTFLVRAYSAIENESMLELFQFQNFASSQSKKYLEAIRIIISYGVKICYIGSINDQMVPLYSSIASHVYHPYIYRAVYIDGGSNTPDFVSRVVSLSTWLLNIGYSDHGVIKEISHALAGPLTGGGHSKIYNDINVYKTALDFILKTTDFNGWSYTGPSGSTTKYQLSPSSSSPTAAASADGGKAEKIPEMCQQPVRFEEFDIKRIGSNPYNLPWCTRGLFHEVLKRIPEGDKQIEMVFKEFGEWNPESKALKDIKYRLNGIRAKL
;
A
#
# COMPACT_ATOMS: atom_id res chain seq x y z
N MET A 1 10.45 8.63 -16.88
CA MET A 1 11.41 7.53 -17.05
C MET A 1 12.12 7.07 -15.77
N LYS A 2 12.11 7.83 -14.66
CA LYS A 2 12.91 7.51 -13.46
C LYS A 2 12.60 6.13 -12.86
N PHE A 3 11.33 5.88 -12.55
CA PHE A 3 10.91 4.64 -11.86
C PHE A 3 11.09 3.40 -12.73
N THR A 4 10.88 3.51 -14.04
CA THR A 4 11.09 2.38 -14.96
C THR A 4 12.56 1.99 -15.07
N ASN A 5 13.49 2.96 -14.97
CA ASN A 5 14.92 2.67 -15.00
C ASN A 5 15.39 2.03 -13.67
N GLU A 6 14.92 2.50 -12.52
CA GLU A 6 15.24 1.87 -11.23
C GLU A 6 14.62 0.46 -11.10
N ALA A 7 13.40 0.28 -11.60
CA ALA A 7 12.77 -1.04 -11.68
C ALA A 7 13.55 -2.01 -12.59
N GLU A 8 14.00 -1.57 -13.77
CA GLU A 8 14.81 -2.38 -14.67
C GLU A 8 16.13 -2.82 -14.00
N LYS A 9 16.86 -1.89 -13.39
CA LYS A 9 18.09 -2.21 -12.63
C LYS A 9 17.82 -3.25 -11.55
N ALA A 10 16.72 -3.08 -10.80
CA ALA A 10 16.35 -4.00 -9.74
C ALA A 10 15.95 -5.39 -10.27
N ILE A 11 15.19 -5.46 -11.37
CA ILE A 11 14.80 -6.73 -12.01
C ILE A 11 16.04 -7.46 -12.52
N ILE A 12 16.98 -6.78 -13.17
CA ILE A 12 18.24 -7.39 -13.64
C ILE A 12 19.06 -7.91 -12.46
N SER A 13 19.22 -7.11 -11.40
CA SER A 13 19.92 -7.54 -10.20
C SER A 13 19.24 -8.75 -9.53
N TRP A 14 17.91 -8.72 -9.39
CA TRP A 14 17.15 -9.80 -8.79
C TRP A 14 17.20 -11.07 -9.63
N ALA A 15 17.07 -10.96 -10.96
CA ALA A 15 17.19 -12.10 -11.88
C ALA A 15 18.57 -12.75 -11.78
N LYS A 16 19.64 -11.95 -11.73
CA LYS A 16 21.01 -12.45 -11.52
C LYS A 16 21.16 -13.21 -10.20
N ASP A 17 20.63 -12.67 -9.10
CA ASP A 17 20.69 -13.33 -7.79
C ASP A 17 19.92 -14.67 -7.76
N ASN A 18 18.90 -14.82 -8.62
CA ASN A 18 18.10 -16.03 -8.76
C ASN A 18 18.47 -16.87 -10.00
N GLN A 19 19.61 -16.58 -10.66
CA GLN A 19 20.13 -17.33 -11.82
C GLN A 19 19.14 -17.42 -13.00
N MET A 20 18.44 -16.33 -13.28
CA MET A 20 17.47 -16.21 -14.37
C MET A 20 18.00 -15.30 -15.47
N ASP A 21 17.71 -15.64 -16.73
CA ASP A 21 17.85 -14.74 -17.87
C ASP A 21 16.50 -14.06 -18.15
N VAL A 22 16.52 -12.75 -18.40
CA VAL A 22 15.30 -11.94 -18.53
C VAL A 22 15.43 -10.92 -19.65
N ALA A 23 14.39 -10.82 -20.47
CA ALA A 23 14.20 -9.73 -21.43
C ALA A 23 13.19 -8.73 -20.87
N ILE A 24 13.52 -7.43 -20.89
CA ILE A 24 12.71 -6.39 -20.26
C ILE A 24 12.20 -5.42 -21.34
N GLN A 25 10.88 -5.26 -21.41
CA GLN A 25 10.23 -4.17 -22.14
C GLN A 25 9.75 -3.11 -21.14
N LYS A 26 10.21 -1.87 -21.30
CA LYS A 26 9.80 -0.74 -20.46
C LYS A 26 8.64 0.02 -21.08
N ILE A 27 7.66 0.37 -20.25
CA ILE A 27 6.58 1.30 -20.59
C ILE A 27 6.54 2.37 -19.49
N ALA A 28 6.89 3.61 -19.84
CA ALA A 28 6.83 4.74 -18.92
C ALA A 28 5.52 5.50 -19.12
N LEU A 29 4.74 5.64 -18.04
CA LEU A 29 3.46 6.35 -18.05
C LEU A 29 3.61 7.67 -17.28
N GLU A 30 3.58 8.80 -18.00
CA GLU A 30 3.74 10.14 -17.42
C GLU A 30 2.65 11.06 -17.95
N LYS A 31 1.97 11.72 -17.02
CA LYS A 31 0.93 12.72 -17.27
C LYS A 31 0.61 13.41 -15.95
N ASP A 32 0.49 14.73 -15.99
CA ASP A 32 -0.03 15.51 -14.88
C ASP A 32 -1.55 15.64 -14.97
N GLY A 33 -2.19 15.88 -13.84
CA GLY A 33 -3.64 16.11 -13.77
C GLY A 33 -4.34 15.27 -12.72
N LYS A 34 -5.67 15.31 -12.78
CA LYS A 34 -6.56 14.55 -11.90
C LYS A 34 -6.45 13.05 -12.18
N ILE A 35 -6.73 12.27 -11.15
CA ILE A 35 -6.55 10.82 -11.13
C ILE A 35 -7.34 10.16 -12.25
N PHE A 36 -8.62 10.51 -12.42
CA PHE A 36 -9.44 9.89 -13.46
C PHE A 36 -8.98 10.28 -14.87
N ASP A 37 -8.61 11.53 -15.09
CA ASP A 37 -8.10 11.99 -16.40
C ASP A 37 -6.79 11.26 -16.77
N ARG A 38 -5.94 10.99 -15.77
CA ARG A 38 -4.73 10.17 -15.94
C ARG A 38 -5.07 8.72 -16.27
N VAL A 39 -6.04 8.12 -15.57
CA VAL A 39 -6.49 6.75 -15.83
C VAL A 39 -7.02 6.59 -17.25
N GLU A 40 -7.88 7.51 -17.72
CA GLU A 40 -8.42 7.50 -19.08
C GLU A 40 -7.31 7.59 -20.14
N PHE A 41 -6.41 8.55 -19.98
CA PHE A 41 -5.29 8.73 -20.90
C PHE A 41 -4.36 7.51 -20.93
N PHE A 42 -4.00 6.95 -19.78
CA PHE A 42 -3.13 5.78 -19.73
C PHE A 42 -3.82 4.52 -20.23
N PHE A 43 -5.14 4.40 -20.09
CA PHE A 43 -5.90 3.30 -20.67
C PHE A 43 -5.80 3.30 -22.20
N GLU A 44 -5.94 4.46 -22.85
CA GLU A 44 -5.75 4.58 -24.31
C GLU A 44 -4.33 4.22 -24.75
N ILE A 45 -3.31 4.61 -23.98
CA ILE A 45 -1.92 4.24 -24.24
C ILE A 45 -1.77 2.72 -24.11
N MET A 46 -2.15 2.14 -22.97
CA MET A 46 -1.97 0.73 -22.68
C MET A 46 -2.75 -0.18 -23.64
N SER A 47 -3.87 0.28 -24.18
CA SER A 47 -4.62 -0.44 -25.22
C SER A 47 -3.80 -0.67 -26.49
N LYS A 48 -2.83 0.21 -26.80
CA LYS A 48 -1.91 0.06 -27.94
C LYS A 48 -0.78 -0.94 -27.67
N TRP A 49 -0.52 -1.25 -26.40
CA TRP A 49 0.51 -2.21 -25.94
C TRP A 49 -0.04 -3.61 -25.70
N LYS A 50 -1.26 -3.92 -26.17
CA LYS A 50 -1.92 -5.20 -25.92
C LYS A 50 -1.07 -6.41 -26.33
N SER A 51 -0.39 -6.34 -27.48
CA SER A 51 0.45 -7.45 -27.96
C SER A 51 1.63 -7.72 -27.03
N GLU A 52 2.28 -6.68 -26.53
CA GLU A 52 3.42 -6.80 -25.62
C GLU A 52 2.98 -7.31 -24.24
N ILE A 53 1.84 -6.83 -23.74
CA ILE A 53 1.20 -7.31 -22.51
C ILE A 53 0.90 -8.81 -22.60
N GLU A 54 0.37 -9.27 -23.74
CA GLU A 54 0.06 -10.68 -23.99
C GLU A 54 1.33 -11.54 -24.00
N LYS A 55 2.44 -11.05 -24.57
CA LYS A 55 3.72 -11.77 -24.64
C LYS A 55 4.47 -11.84 -23.31
N ALA A 56 4.24 -10.91 -22.38
CA ALA A 56 4.99 -10.86 -21.12
C ALA A 56 4.64 -12.04 -20.18
N ASP A 57 5.64 -12.73 -19.63
CA ASP A 57 5.40 -13.75 -18.60
C ASP A 57 5.05 -13.14 -17.24
N PHE A 58 5.55 -11.93 -17.00
CA PHE A 58 5.37 -11.18 -15.75
C PHE A 58 5.27 -9.69 -16.04
N ILE A 59 4.33 -9.01 -15.38
CA ILE A 59 4.19 -7.55 -15.44
C ILE A 59 4.47 -6.97 -14.06
N PHE A 60 5.49 -6.11 -13.99
CA PHE A 60 5.85 -5.39 -12.77
C PHE A 60 5.50 -3.91 -12.90
N ILE A 61 4.65 -3.43 -12.01
CA ILE A 61 4.21 -2.03 -11.98
C ILE A 61 4.89 -1.33 -10.81
N ALA A 62 5.77 -0.37 -11.09
CA ALA A 62 6.35 0.50 -10.08
C ALA A 62 5.65 1.86 -10.08
N ALA A 63 4.96 2.17 -8.98
CA ALA A 63 4.18 3.38 -8.81
C ALA A 63 4.64 4.15 -7.56
N HIS A 64 4.51 5.48 -7.61
CA HIS A 64 4.90 6.37 -6.51
C HIS A 64 3.82 7.42 -6.24
N SER A 65 3.57 7.74 -4.97
CA SER A 65 2.69 8.85 -4.57
C SER A 65 1.29 8.74 -5.20
N GLN A 66 0.77 9.79 -5.86
CA GLN A 66 -0.50 9.76 -6.61
C GLN A 66 -0.52 8.67 -7.70
N GLY A 67 0.63 8.28 -8.25
CA GLY A 67 0.73 7.20 -9.22
C GLY A 67 0.22 5.86 -8.68
N THR A 68 0.27 5.63 -7.36
CA THR A 68 -0.21 4.39 -6.73
C THR A 68 -1.72 4.16 -6.97
N PRO A 69 -2.63 5.05 -6.53
CA PRO A 69 -4.05 4.89 -6.80
C PRO A 69 -4.37 4.93 -8.31
N VAL A 70 -3.64 5.73 -9.11
CA VAL A 70 -3.79 5.74 -10.58
C VAL A 70 -3.49 4.37 -11.19
N SER A 71 -2.38 3.72 -10.80
CA SER A 71 -2.00 2.40 -11.29
C SER A 71 -3.00 1.32 -10.90
N ILE A 72 -3.55 1.37 -9.69
CA ILE A 72 -4.58 0.43 -9.22
C ILE A 72 -5.87 0.59 -10.02
N LEU A 73 -6.35 1.83 -10.22
CA LEU A 73 -7.54 2.12 -11.01
C LEU A 73 -7.35 1.74 -12.50
N LEU A 74 -6.19 2.07 -13.07
CA LEU A 74 -5.85 1.71 -14.44
C LEU A 74 -5.83 0.19 -14.63
N LEU A 75 -5.19 -0.55 -13.71
CA LEU A 75 -5.12 -2.00 -13.81
C LEU A 75 -6.49 -2.66 -13.72
N SER A 76 -7.34 -2.19 -12.79
CA SER A 76 -8.75 -2.62 -12.71
C SER A 76 -9.46 -2.45 -14.06
N LYS A 77 -9.35 -1.25 -14.65
CA LYS A 77 -9.96 -0.95 -15.94
C LYS A 77 -9.42 -1.82 -17.07
N LEU A 78 -8.11 -2.08 -17.10
CA LEU A 78 -7.49 -2.94 -18.12
C LEU A 78 -8.01 -4.39 -18.06
N PHE A 79 -8.31 -4.90 -16.86
CA PHE A 79 -8.98 -6.20 -16.69
C PHE A 79 -10.44 -6.16 -17.13
N GLU A 80 -11.22 -5.16 -16.69
CA GLU A 80 -12.64 -5.03 -17.03
C GLU A 80 -12.89 -4.96 -18.54
N TYR A 81 -11.97 -4.34 -19.29
CA TYR A 81 -12.05 -4.21 -20.75
C TYR A 81 -11.33 -5.33 -21.51
N GLY A 82 -10.81 -6.36 -20.83
CA GLY A 82 -10.17 -7.51 -21.49
C GLY A 82 -8.89 -7.15 -22.26
N ILE A 83 -8.16 -6.11 -21.82
CA ILE A 83 -6.84 -5.78 -22.36
C ILE A 83 -5.78 -6.72 -21.76
N ILE A 84 -5.94 -7.11 -20.50
CA ILE A 84 -5.07 -8.05 -19.80
C ILE A 84 -5.77 -9.39 -19.65
N ASN A 85 -5.06 -10.48 -19.94
CA ASN A 85 -5.55 -11.83 -19.68
C ASN A 85 -5.66 -12.09 -18.16
N PRO A 86 -6.78 -12.64 -17.66
CA PRO A 86 -6.99 -12.95 -16.24
C PRO A 86 -5.90 -13.76 -15.56
N ASN A 87 -5.15 -14.60 -16.29
CA ASN A 87 -4.12 -15.47 -15.72
C ASN A 87 -2.71 -14.85 -15.75
N LYS A 88 -2.59 -13.57 -16.13
CA LYS A 88 -1.30 -12.90 -16.21
C LYS A 88 -0.72 -12.68 -14.80
N LYS A 89 0.54 -13.05 -14.58
CA LYS A 89 1.22 -12.77 -13.31
C LYS A 89 1.56 -11.27 -13.24
N ILE A 90 0.96 -10.56 -12.30
CA ILE A 90 1.16 -9.11 -12.15
C ILE A 90 1.44 -8.79 -10.69
N GLY A 91 2.41 -7.90 -10.47
CA GLY A 91 2.64 -7.34 -9.15
C GLY A 91 2.86 -5.83 -9.18
N ILE A 92 2.43 -5.17 -8.11
CA ILE A 92 2.54 -3.72 -7.94
C ILE A 92 3.49 -3.43 -6.78
N LEU A 93 4.51 -2.61 -7.05
CA LEU A 93 5.23 -1.87 -6.02
C LEU A 93 4.60 -0.48 -5.89
N ALA A 94 3.99 -0.22 -4.74
CA ALA A 94 3.33 1.03 -4.40
C ALA A 94 4.16 1.80 -3.37
N MET A 95 4.97 2.76 -3.84
CA MET A 95 5.87 3.55 -3.02
C MET A 95 5.21 4.85 -2.55
N ALA A 96 5.26 5.14 -1.24
CA ALA A 96 4.75 6.39 -0.67
C ALA A 96 3.32 6.76 -1.15
N GLY A 97 2.46 5.75 -1.34
CA GLY A 97 1.18 5.90 -2.06
C GLY A 97 0.13 6.72 -1.32
N ILE A 98 -0.63 7.54 -2.04
CA ILE A 98 -1.68 8.38 -1.45
C ILE A 98 -3.00 7.59 -1.34
N ASN A 99 -3.03 6.57 -0.48
CA ASN A 99 -4.18 5.65 -0.40
C ASN A 99 -5.28 6.13 0.56
N ASN A 100 -4.95 7.01 1.53
CA ASN A 100 -5.89 7.71 2.41
C ASN A 100 -5.61 9.22 2.48
N GLY A 101 -5.08 9.79 1.38
CA GLY A 101 -4.75 11.20 1.29
C GLY A 101 -3.41 11.59 1.95
N PRO A 102 -2.97 12.84 1.75
CA PRO A 102 -1.78 13.43 2.37
C PRO A 102 -2.03 13.86 3.84
N TYR A 103 -1.03 14.41 4.53
CA TYR A 103 -1.18 14.94 5.88
C TYR A 103 -2.27 16.02 5.97
N LEU A 104 -3.09 15.95 7.04
CA LEU A 104 -4.16 16.91 7.31
C LEU A 104 -3.56 18.19 7.93
N GLY A 105 -3.77 19.34 7.29
CA GLY A 105 -3.32 20.62 7.85
C GLY A 105 -1.89 21.04 7.51
N VAL A 106 -1.20 20.37 6.57
CA VAL A 106 -0.14 21.06 5.83
C VAL A 106 -0.87 22.17 5.06
N ASP A 107 -0.72 23.38 5.60
CA ASP A 107 -1.50 24.57 5.28
C ASP A 107 -1.86 24.55 3.80
N GLN A 108 -3.17 24.43 3.48
CA GLN A 108 -3.63 24.48 2.09
C GLN A 108 -2.95 25.67 1.40
N THR A 109 -2.80 26.78 2.12
CA THR A 109 -2.07 27.98 1.73
C THR A 109 -0.60 27.78 1.35
N PHE A 110 0.17 26.94 2.03
CA PHE A 110 1.60 26.73 1.72
C PHE A 110 1.81 25.73 0.57
N LEU A 111 1.02 24.66 0.50
CA LEU A 111 1.03 23.75 -0.65
C LEU A 111 0.48 24.44 -1.90
N VAL A 112 -0.59 25.23 -1.78
CA VAL A 112 -1.17 26.04 -2.86
C VAL A 112 -0.18 27.10 -3.38
N ARG A 113 0.71 27.64 -2.53
CA ARG A 113 1.73 28.62 -2.95
C ARG A 113 2.93 28.01 -3.67
N ALA A 114 3.20 26.72 -3.46
CA ALA A 114 4.34 26.03 -4.08
C ALA A 114 4.05 25.53 -5.50
N TYR A 115 2.77 25.43 -5.88
CA TYR A 115 2.33 24.79 -7.11
C TYR A 115 1.45 25.72 -7.95
N SER A 116 1.54 25.58 -9.27
CA SER A 116 0.75 26.34 -10.25
C SER A 116 -0.76 26.07 -10.14
N ALA A 117 -1.60 26.94 -10.72
CA ALA A 117 -3.06 26.84 -10.60
C ALA A 117 -3.66 25.49 -11.11
N ILE A 118 -3.01 24.83 -12.08
CA ILE A 118 -3.44 23.52 -12.60
C ILE A 118 -3.04 22.37 -11.66
N GLU A 119 -1.85 22.45 -11.07
CA GLU A 119 -1.39 21.50 -10.06
C GLU A 119 -2.25 21.59 -8.79
N ASN A 120 -2.81 22.77 -8.50
CA ASN A 120 -3.67 23.00 -7.36
C ASN A 120 -4.94 22.12 -7.37
N GLU A 121 -5.66 22.02 -8.50
CA GLU A 121 -6.87 21.18 -8.57
C GLU A 121 -6.56 19.69 -8.41
N SER A 122 -5.46 19.23 -9.00
CA SER A 122 -5.03 17.82 -8.91
C SER A 122 -4.59 17.47 -7.50
N MET A 123 -3.95 18.40 -6.80
CA MET A 123 -3.56 18.26 -5.40
C MET A 123 -4.77 18.26 -4.46
N LEU A 124 -5.77 19.12 -4.69
CA LEU A 124 -7.00 19.15 -3.91
C LEU A 124 -7.80 17.84 -4.03
N GLU A 125 -7.78 17.20 -5.20
CA GLU A 125 -8.41 15.89 -5.40
C GLU A 125 -7.82 14.82 -4.47
N LEU A 126 -6.53 14.88 -4.14
CA LEU A 126 -5.87 13.89 -3.27
C LEU A 126 -6.50 13.82 -1.87
N PHE A 127 -7.05 14.93 -1.39
CA PHE A 127 -7.76 14.98 -0.11
C PHE A 127 -9.11 14.23 -0.15
N GLN A 128 -9.66 13.92 -1.33
CA GLN A 128 -10.87 13.10 -1.45
C GLN A 128 -10.66 11.68 -0.92
N PHE A 129 -9.43 11.16 -0.94
CA PHE A 129 -9.10 9.87 -0.32
C PHE A 129 -9.18 9.86 1.19
N GLN A 130 -9.29 11.03 1.83
CA GLN A 130 -9.50 11.11 3.27
C GLN A 130 -10.95 10.82 3.67
N ASN A 131 -11.87 10.81 2.69
CA ASN A 131 -13.27 10.48 2.90
C ASN A 131 -13.59 9.16 2.20
N PHE A 132 -13.84 8.10 2.95
CA PHE A 132 -14.22 6.79 2.40
C PHE A 132 -15.52 6.83 1.58
N ALA A 133 -16.39 7.82 1.80
CA ALA A 133 -17.61 8.01 1.02
C ALA A 133 -17.41 8.73 -0.33
N SER A 134 -16.22 9.30 -0.59
CA SER A 134 -15.93 10.02 -1.83
C SER A 134 -15.92 9.08 -3.05
N SER A 135 -16.08 9.67 -4.25
CA SER A 135 -16.05 8.89 -5.49
C SER A 135 -14.68 8.24 -5.72
N GLN A 136 -13.60 8.94 -5.35
CA GLN A 136 -12.22 8.52 -5.46
C GLN A 136 -11.96 7.31 -4.57
N SER A 137 -12.32 7.38 -3.29
CA SER A 137 -12.17 6.27 -2.35
C SER A 137 -12.98 5.06 -2.77
N LYS A 138 -14.27 5.22 -3.11
CA LYS A 138 -15.12 4.10 -3.54
C LYS A 138 -14.58 3.37 -4.75
N LYS A 139 -14.19 4.11 -5.80
CA LYS A 139 -13.61 3.52 -7.01
C LYS A 139 -12.26 2.85 -6.73
N TYR A 140 -11.44 3.45 -5.87
CA TYR A 140 -10.15 2.88 -5.47
C TYR A 140 -10.31 1.55 -4.70
N LEU A 141 -11.21 1.49 -3.71
CA LEU A 141 -11.46 0.26 -2.96
C LEU A 141 -12.04 -0.85 -3.84
N GLU A 142 -12.92 -0.50 -4.79
CA GLU A 142 -13.46 -1.46 -5.74
C GLU A 142 -12.38 -1.95 -6.71
N ALA A 143 -11.52 -1.06 -7.21
CA ALA A 143 -10.39 -1.44 -8.06
C ALA A 143 -9.43 -2.39 -7.34
N ILE A 144 -9.16 -2.21 -6.04
CA ILE A 144 -8.38 -3.17 -5.25
C ILE A 144 -9.03 -4.55 -5.25
N ARG A 145 -10.35 -4.64 -5.01
CA ARG A 145 -11.07 -5.93 -5.03
C ARG A 145 -10.92 -6.62 -6.37
N ILE A 146 -11.13 -5.87 -7.45
CA ILE A 146 -11.03 -6.38 -8.81
C ILE A 146 -9.63 -6.93 -9.08
N ILE A 147 -8.57 -6.14 -8.89
CA ILE A 147 -7.21 -6.60 -9.21
C ILE A 147 -6.77 -7.77 -8.33
N ILE A 148 -7.12 -7.78 -7.04
CA ILE A 148 -6.79 -8.90 -6.14
C ILE A 148 -7.53 -10.18 -6.56
N SER A 149 -8.78 -10.05 -7.03
CA SER A 149 -9.53 -11.20 -7.55
C SER A 149 -8.87 -11.85 -8.77
N TYR A 150 -8.07 -11.09 -9.55
CA TYR A 150 -7.23 -11.57 -10.65
C TYR A 150 -5.82 -12.03 -10.22
N GLY A 151 -5.57 -12.21 -8.91
CA GLY A 151 -4.28 -12.71 -8.43
C GLY A 151 -3.19 -11.66 -8.30
N VAL A 152 -3.52 -10.36 -8.46
CA VAL A 152 -2.51 -9.29 -8.38
C VAL A 152 -2.00 -9.16 -6.95
N LYS A 153 -0.67 -9.18 -6.79
CA LYS A 153 0.01 -8.95 -5.51
C LYS A 153 0.47 -7.50 -5.40
N ILE A 154 0.24 -6.88 -4.24
CA ILE A 154 0.57 -5.46 -4.00
C ILE A 154 1.55 -5.37 -2.83
N CYS A 155 2.72 -4.79 -3.09
CA CYS A 155 3.70 -4.44 -2.07
C CYS A 155 3.64 -2.93 -1.82
N TYR A 156 3.11 -2.52 -0.67
CA TYR A 156 3.14 -1.13 -0.26
C TYR A 156 4.40 -0.84 0.55
N ILE A 157 5.17 0.16 0.13
CA ILE A 157 6.36 0.60 0.86
C ILE A 157 6.22 2.09 1.16
N GLY A 158 6.01 2.40 2.43
CA GLY A 158 6.01 3.78 2.93
C GLY A 158 7.41 4.25 3.28
N SER A 159 7.65 5.56 3.31
CA SER A 159 8.87 6.09 3.93
C SER A 159 8.55 6.51 5.36
N ILE A 160 9.42 6.16 6.32
CA ILE A 160 9.14 6.45 7.73
C ILE A 160 9.03 7.95 8.00
N ASN A 161 9.91 8.75 7.37
CA ASN A 161 9.97 10.20 7.50
C ASN A 161 9.42 10.91 6.26
N ASP A 162 8.39 10.35 5.64
CA ASP A 162 7.71 10.99 4.51
C ASP A 162 7.13 12.34 4.95
N GLN A 163 7.44 13.39 4.20
CA GLN A 163 7.02 14.76 4.50
C GLN A 163 5.66 15.14 3.90
N MET A 164 5.09 14.29 3.03
CA MET A 164 3.86 14.58 2.28
C MET A 164 2.71 13.63 2.64
N VAL A 165 3.03 12.35 2.82
CA VAL A 165 2.05 11.27 2.97
C VAL A 165 2.24 10.59 4.32
N PRO A 166 1.20 10.53 5.17
CA PRO A 166 1.30 9.84 6.45
C PRO A 166 1.51 8.34 6.25
N LEU A 167 2.23 7.72 7.18
CA LEU A 167 2.62 6.31 7.06
C LEU A 167 1.40 5.40 6.83
N TYR A 168 0.32 5.55 7.61
CA TYR A 168 -0.93 4.79 7.43
C TYR A 168 -1.49 4.84 6.00
N SER A 169 -1.34 5.98 5.32
CA SER A 169 -1.79 6.18 3.95
C SER A 169 -0.83 5.47 2.99
N SER A 170 0.47 5.70 3.14
CA SER A 170 1.50 5.11 2.28
C SER A 170 1.53 3.59 2.26
N ILE A 171 1.26 2.94 3.40
CA ILE A 171 1.20 1.48 3.50
C ILE A 171 -0.22 0.90 3.40
N ALA A 172 -1.21 1.73 3.03
CA ALA A 172 -2.62 1.36 2.90
C ALA A 172 -3.12 0.54 4.12
N SER A 173 -2.98 1.09 5.32
CA SER A 173 -3.28 0.36 6.57
C SER A 173 -4.76 0.05 6.77
N HIS A 174 -5.64 0.50 5.88
CA HIS A 174 -7.08 0.22 5.90
C HIS A 174 -7.46 -1.02 5.09
N VAL A 175 -6.54 -1.61 4.31
CA VAL A 175 -6.83 -2.73 3.39
C VAL A 175 -6.23 -4.01 3.95
N TYR A 176 -6.90 -5.15 3.91
CA TYR A 176 -6.34 -6.41 4.41
C TYR A 176 -6.63 -7.55 3.44
N HIS A 177 -5.57 -8.21 2.99
CA HIS A 177 -5.61 -9.39 2.15
C HIS A 177 -4.22 -10.07 2.14
N PRO A 178 -4.11 -11.41 2.05
CA PRO A 178 -2.82 -12.11 1.95
C PRO A 178 -1.94 -11.72 0.75
N TYR A 179 -2.54 -11.20 -0.33
CA TYR A 179 -1.81 -10.63 -1.49
C TYR A 179 -1.31 -9.21 -1.27
N ILE A 180 -1.35 -8.70 -0.04
CA ILE A 180 -0.79 -7.41 0.32
C ILE A 180 0.38 -7.61 1.29
N TYR A 181 1.52 -7.03 0.93
CA TYR A 181 2.68 -6.93 1.80
C TYR A 181 3.01 -5.47 2.08
N ARG A 182 3.51 -5.19 3.29
CA ARG A 182 3.86 -3.85 3.77
C ARG A 182 5.29 -3.81 4.24
N ALA A 183 6.03 -2.82 3.77
CA ALA A 183 7.35 -2.49 4.32
C ALA A 183 7.46 -0.98 4.55
N VAL A 184 8.50 -0.60 5.29
CA VAL A 184 8.82 0.80 5.53
C VAL A 184 10.28 1.03 5.20
N TYR A 185 10.51 1.98 4.31
CA TYR A 185 11.82 2.51 3.96
C TYR A 185 12.28 3.49 5.02
N ILE A 186 13.51 3.31 5.48
CA ILE A 186 14.22 4.23 6.37
C ILE A 186 15.45 4.71 5.61
N ASP A 187 15.51 6.02 5.35
CA ASP A 187 16.69 6.63 4.73
C ASP A 187 17.88 6.52 5.69
N GLY A 188 18.97 5.90 5.26
CA GLY A 188 20.20 5.77 6.07
C GLY A 188 20.85 7.11 6.41
N GLY A 189 20.53 8.18 5.68
CA GLY A 189 20.93 9.55 6.03
C GLY A 189 20.00 10.26 7.03
N SER A 190 18.93 9.60 7.49
CA SER A 190 17.96 10.17 8.44
C SER A 190 18.29 9.78 9.88
N ASN A 191 18.01 10.69 10.83
CA ASN A 191 18.09 10.41 12.26
C ASN A 191 16.77 9.81 12.77
N THR A 192 16.39 8.64 12.23
CA THR A 192 15.17 7.94 12.67
C THR A 192 15.44 7.24 14.00
N PRO A 193 14.69 7.52 15.08
CA PRO A 193 14.94 6.89 16.37
C PRO A 193 14.73 5.37 16.34
N ASP A 194 15.63 4.61 16.98
CA ASP A 194 15.55 3.14 17.06
C ASP A 194 14.20 2.66 17.60
N PHE A 195 13.70 3.32 18.66
CA PHE A 195 12.38 3.06 19.23
C PHE A 195 11.26 3.14 18.17
N VAL A 196 11.28 4.19 17.34
CA VAL A 196 10.27 4.41 16.30
C VAL A 196 10.42 3.33 15.21
N SER A 197 11.65 3.07 14.78
CA SER A 197 11.96 2.01 13.81
C SER A 197 11.44 0.65 14.26
N ARG A 198 11.66 0.29 15.53
CA ARG A 198 11.23 -0.99 16.10
C ARG A 198 9.71 -1.10 16.22
N VAL A 199 9.05 -0.06 16.74
CA VAL A 199 7.57 -0.04 16.86
C VAL A 199 6.91 -0.14 15.49
N VAL A 200 7.43 0.57 14.48
CA VAL A 200 6.93 0.48 13.10
C VAL A 200 7.20 -0.91 12.51
N SER A 201 8.39 -1.48 12.73
CA SER A 201 8.75 -2.82 12.26
C SER A 201 7.87 -3.92 12.86
N LEU A 202 7.61 -3.88 14.17
CA LEU A 202 6.71 -4.85 14.83
C LEU A 202 5.28 -4.71 14.34
N SER A 203 4.80 -3.47 14.16
CA SER A 203 3.49 -3.20 13.61
C SER A 203 3.33 -3.76 12.19
N THR A 204 4.29 -3.51 11.29
CA THR A 204 4.23 -4.04 9.93
C THR A 204 4.41 -5.55 9.87
N TRP A 205 5.22 -6.14 10.75
CA TRP A 205 5.31 -7.59 10.88
C TRP A 205 3.93 -8.18 11.19
N LEU A 206 3.26 -7.73 12.26
CA LEU A 206 1.92 -8.21 12.61
C LEU A 206 0.93 -8.06 11.46
N LEU A 207 0.89 -6.90 10.81
CA LEU A 207 0.01 -6.67 9.66
C LEU A 207 0.25 -7.66 8.52
N ASN A 208 1.52 -7.99 8.23
CA ASN A 208 1.89 -8.92 7.17
C ASN A 208 1.57 -10.38 7.50
N ILE A 209 1.58 -10.76 8.79
CA ILE A 209 1.15 -12.10 9.23
C ILE A 209 -0.36 -12.16 9.59
N GLY A 210 -1.12 -11.10 9.28
CA GLY A 210 -2.58 -11.07 9.39
C GLY A 210 -3.14 -10.65 10.74
N TYR A 211 -2.31 -10.15 11.66
CA TYR A 211 -2.73 -9.63 12.97
C TYR A 211 -2.80 -8.10 12.98
N SER A 212 -3.45 -7.56 14.00
CA SER A 212 -3.63 -6.13 14.17
C SER A 212 -2.40 -5.50 14.84
N ASP A 213 -1.97 -4.34 14.37
CA ASP A 213 -1.09 -3.44 15.12
C ASP A 213 -1.87 -2.60 16.16
N HIS A 214 -3.18 -2.87 16.30
CA HIS A 214 -4.12 -2.13 17.13
C HIS A 214 -4.21 -0.63 16.81
N GLY A 215 -3.81 -0.20 15.61
CA GLY A 215 -3.83 1.19 15.18
C GLY A 215 -2.60 2.00 15.59
N VAL A 216 -1.53 1.37 16.06
CA VAL A 216 -0.28 2.07 16.40
C VAL A 216 0.26 2.87 15.21
N ILE A 217 0.27 2.30 14.00
CA ILE A 217 0.70 3.02 12.79
C ILE A 217 -0.15 4.26 12.55
N LYS A 218 -1.49 4.15 12.69
CA LYS A 218 -2.40 5.28 12.50
C LYS A 218 -2.06 6.41 13.49
N GLU A 219 -1.96 6.07 14.77
CA GLU A 219 -1.74 7.04 15.84
C GLU A 219 -0.34 7.67 15.81
N ILE A 220 0.72 6.93 15.47
CA ILE A 220 2.08 7.48 15.42
C ILE A 220 2.35 8.31 14.16
N SER A 221 1.65 8.04 13.04
CA SER A 221 1.94 8.62 11.72
C SER A 221 2.06 10.15 11.72
N HIS A 222 1.21 10.86 12.47
CA HIS A 222 1.22 12.33 12.50
C HIS A 222 2.55 12.91 13.02
N ALA A 223 3.28 12.16 13.85
CA ALA A 223 4.54 12.58 14.44
C ALA A 223 5.77 12.21 13.60
N LEU A 224 5.56 11.48 12.51
CA LEU A 224 6.64 10.98 11.65
C LEU A 224 6.95 11.90 10.46
N ALA A 225 6.20 12.98 10.26
CA ALA A 225 6.41 13.88 9.13
C ALA A 225 7.87 14.38 9.08
N GLY A 226 8.54 14.12 7.95
CA GLY A 226 9.90 14.58 7.70
C GLY A 226 9.99 16.10 7.45
N PRO A 227 11.20 16.66 7.39
CA PRO A 227 11.38 18.07 7.09
C PRO A 227 10.99 18.39 5.63
N LEU A 228 10.43 19.59 5.42
CA LEU A 228 10.01 20.06 4.09
C LEU A 228 11.17 20.32 3.13
N THR A 229 12.39 20.49 3.64
CA THR A 229 13.62 20.70 2.85
C THR A 229 14.11 19.43 2.14
N GLY A 230 13.45 18.30 2.38
CA GLY A 230 13.77 17.01 1.77
C GLY A 230 13.48 15.88 2.76
N GLY A 231 12.86 14.81 2.27
CA GLY A 231 12.48 13.68 3.11
C GLY A 231 12.42 12.39 2.30
N GLY A 232 12.04 11.31 2.95
CA GLY A 232 12.08 10.01 2.29
C GLY A 232 11.03 9.82 1.19
N HIS A 233 10.03 10.71 1.06
CA HIS A 233 9.07 10.70 -0.05
C HIS A 233 9.76 10.71 -1.42
N SER A 234 10.86 11.48 -1.54
CA SER A 234 11.61 11.63 -2.80
C SER A 234 12.89 10.80 -2.85
N LYS A 235 13.17 9.99 -1.83
CA LYS A 235 14.37 9.14 -1.77
C LYS A 235 14.06 7.66 -1.93
N ILE A 236 12.90 7.22 -1.43
CA ILE A 236 12.46 5.82 -1.43
C ILE A 236 12.62 5.13 -2.79
N TYR A 237 12.25 5.79 -3.88
CA TYR A 237 12.28 5.19 -5.21
C TYR A 237 13.69 5.03 -5.81
N ASN A 238 14.75 5.51 -5.15
CA ASN A 238 16.14 5.34 -5.60
C ASN A 238 16.82 4.13 -4.94
N ASP A 239 16.22 3.52 -3.92
CA ASP A 239 16.83 2.38 -3.23
C ASP A 239 16.41 1.06 -3.90
N ILE A 240 17.39 0.32 -4.42
CA ILE A 240 17.17 -0.95 -5.10
C ILE A 240 16.46 -1.99 -4.22
N ASN A 241 16.65 -1.94 -2.89
CA ASN A 241 16.06 -2.89 -1.96
C ASN A 241 14.54 -2.71 -1.85
N VAL A 242 14.01 -1.52 -2.11
CA VAL A 242 12.56 -1.27 -2.19
C VAL A 242 11.95 -2.11 -3.31
N TYR A 243 12.60 -2.16 -4.47
CA TYR A 243 12.17 -2.96 -5.61
C TYR A 243 12.39 -4.46 -5.39
N LYS A 244 13.57 -4.85 -4.87
CA LYS A 244 13.86 -6.27 -4.61
C LYS A 244 12.93 -6.88 -3.55
N THR A 245 12.56 -6.11 -2.53
CA THR A 245 11.56 -6.53 -1.53
C THR A 245 10.20 -6.83 -2.18
N ALA A 246 9.74 -5.97 -3.10
CA ALA A 246 8.51 -6.23 -3.84
C ALA A 246 8.63 -7.45 -4.74
N LEU A 247 9.73 -7.60 -5.48
CA LEU A 247 9.97 -8.77 -6.34
C LEU A 247 9.99 -10.08 -5.54
N ASP A 248 10.65 -10.10 -4.38
CA ASP A 248 10.65 -11.25 -3.48
C ASP A 248 9.23 -11.59 -3.03
N PHE A 249 8.46 -10.62 -2.55
CA PHE A 249 7.07 -10.86 -2.16
C PHE A 249 6.24 -11.40 -3.34
N ILE A 250 6.28 -10.76 -4.50
CA ILE A 250 5.44 -11.08 -5.65
C ILE A 250 5.80 -12.45 -6.24
N LEU A 251 7.09 -12.74 -6.37
CA LEU A 251 7.57 -13.90 -7.14
C LEU A 251 7.87 -15.12 -6.27
N LYS A 252 8.25 -14.95 -5.00
CA LYS A 252 8.59 -16.06 -4.09
C LYS A 252 7.42 -16.52 -3.21
N THR A 253 6.36 -15.72 -3.06
CA THR A 253 5.15 -16.20 -2.37
C THR A 253 4.25 -16.97 -3.32
N THR A 254 3.53 -17.95 -2.78
CA THR A 254 2.55 -18.74 -3.54
C THR A 254 1.22 -18.03 -3.64
N ASP A 255 0.38 -18.49 -4.56
CA ASP A 255 -1.00 -18.06 -4.64
C ASP A 255 -1.84 -18.81 -3.59
N PHE A 256 -2.98 -18.23 -3.24
CA PHE A 256 -3.83 -18.73 -2.18
C PHE A 256 -4.70 -19.87 -2.69
N ASN A 257 -4.26 -21.11 -2.46
CA ASN A 257 -5.04 -22.30 -2.78
C ASN A 257 -6.10 -22.56 -1.68
N GLY A 258 -7.14 -21.72 -1.63
CA GLY A 258 -8.41 -22.06 -0.99
C GLY A 258 -8.40 -22.35 0.52
N TRP A 259 -7.64 -21.61 1.34
CA TRP A 259 -7.83 -21.69 2.79
C TRP A 259 -9.18 -21.08 3.18
N SER A 260 -10.12 -21.94 3.56
CA SER A 260 -11.40 -21.57 4.14
C SER A 260 -11.20 -21.08 5.57
N TYR A 261 -11.34 -19.78 5.78
CA TYR A 261 -11.27 -19.19 7.12
C TYR A 261 -12.45 -19.68 7.99
N THR A 262 -12.19 -20.62 8.89
CA THR A 262 -13.12 -21.01 9.97
C THR A 262 -12.90 -20.12 11.20
N GLY A 263 -13.20 -18.82 11.07
CA GLY A 263 -13.21 -17.90 12.21
C GLY A 263 -14.44 -18.09 13.11
N PRO A 264 -14.45 -17.50 14.32
CA PRO A 264 -15.55 -17.64 15.27
C PRO A 264 -16.83 -17.08 14.67
N SER A 265 -17.90 -17.85 14.74
CA SER A 265 -19.24 -17.46 14.31
C SER A 265 -19.70 -16.20 15.05
N GLY A 266 -19.62 -15.04 14.39
CA GLY A 266 -20.06 -13.78 14.97
C GLY A 266 -20.02 -12.63 13.97
N SER A 267 -21.17 -12.39 13.34
CA SER A 267 -21.46 -11.21 12.50
C SER A 267 -20.80 -11.15 11.12
N THR A 268 -21.25 -12.00 10.19
CA THR A 268 -21.16 -11.73 8.75
C THR A 268 -22.27 -10.77 8.34
N THR A 269 -21.93 -9.50 8.17
CA THR A 269 -22.72 -8.61 7.31
C THR A 269 -22.61 -9.16 5.89
N LYS A 270 -23.67 -9.80 5.41
CA LYS A 270 -23.76 -10.31 4.03
C LYS A 270 -23.80 -9.13 3.07
N TYR A 271 -22.64 -8.67 2.61
CA TYR A 271 -22.56 -8.04 1.28
C TYR A 271 -22.42 -9.18 0.27
N GLN A 272 -23.57 -9.79 -0.07
CA GLN A 272 -23.66 -10.55 -1.32
C GLN A 272 -23.49 -9.52 -2.44
N LEU A 273 -22.42 -9.66 -3.20
CA LEU A 273 -22.33 -9.08 -4.53
C LEU A 273 -23.49 -9.67 -5.34
N SER A 274 -24.55 -8.88 -5.53
CA SER A 274 -25.49 -9.11 -6.62
C SER A 274 -24.69 -9.01 -7.92
N PRO A 275 -24.80 -9.96 -8.87
CA PRO A 275 -24.22 -9.76 -10.18
C PRO A 275 -24.89 -8.53 -10.79
N SER A 276 -24.13 -7.45 -11.01
CA SER A 276 -24.62 -6.32 -11.78
C SER A 276 -24.92 -6.83 -13.19
N SER A 277 -26.17 -6.65 -13.60
CA SER A 277 -26.77 -7.10 -14.86
C SER A 277 -26.26 -6.32 -16.07
N SER A 278 -24.97 -6.44 -16.38
CA SER A 278 -24.39 -5.99 -17.63
C SER A 278 -23.20 -6.87 -18.02
N SER A 279 -23.42 -8.18 -18.02
CA SER A 279 -22.64 -9.07 -18.89
C SER A 279 -23.18 -8.91 -20.31
N PRO A 280 -22.37 -8.66 -21.34
CA PRO A 280 -22.82 -8.85 -22.70
C PRO A 280 -23.13 -10.33 -22.87
N THR A 281 -24.42 -10.62 -23.06
CA THR A 281 -24.95 -11.93 -23.42
C THR A 281 -24.12 -12.54 -24.55
N ALA A 282 -23.46 -13.65 -24.24
CA ALA A 282 -22.92 -14.55 -25.24
C ALA A 282 -24.06 -14.99 -26.16
N ALA A 283 -24.03 -14.55 -27.42
CA ALA A 283 -24.78 -15.21 -28.47
C ALA A 283 -24.24 -16.64 -28.58
N ALA A 284 -25.11 -17.62 -28.32
CA ALA A 284 -24.78 -19.02 -28.43
C ALA A 284 -24.51 -19.39 -29.90
N SER A 285 -23.24 -19.46 -30.27
CA SER A 285 -22.78 -20.26 -31.41
C SER A 285 -22.45 -21.65 -30.89
N ALA A 286 -23.27 -22.63 -31.27
CA ALA A 286 -23.00 -24.04 -31.09
C ALA A 286 -21.83 -24.44 -32.01
N ASP A 287 -20.63 -24.45 -31.46
CA ASP A 287 -19.52 -25.23 -32.02
C ASP A 287 -18.72 -25.86 -30.88
N GLY A 288 -18.28 -27.09 -31.09
CA GLY A 288 -17.70 -28.00 -30.08
C GLY A 288 -16.30 -27.62 -29.59
N GLY A 289 -16.09 -26.35 -29.24
CA GLY A 289 -14.86 -25.85 -28.65
C GLY A 289 -14.70 -26.29 -27.20
N LYS A 290 -13.48 -26.70 -26.83
CA LYS A 290 -13.07 -26.99 -25.45
C LYS A 290 -13.57 -25.88 -24.53
N ALA A 291 -14.29 -26.24 -23.47
CA ALA A 291 -14.70 -25.30 -22.44
C ALA A 291 -13.47 -24.53 -21.95
N GLU A 292 -13.41 -23.22 -22.24
CA GLU A 292 -12.42 -22.34 -21.64
C GLU A 292 -12.56 -22.44 -20.13
N LYS A 293 -11.51 -22.90 -19.45
CA LYS A 293 -11.46 -22.87 -17.99
C LYS A 293 -11.66 -21.41 -17.56
N ILE A 294 -12.75 -21.17 -16.83
CA ILE A 294 -12.96 -19.90 -16.12
C ILE A 294 -11.67 -19.66 -15.30
N PRO A 295 -11.06 -18.47 -15.38
CA PRO A 295 -9.87 -18.14 -14.62
C PRO A 295 -10.09 -18.45 -13.13
N GLU A 296 -9.12 -19.07 -12.49
CA GLU A 296 -9.18 -19.38 -11.06
C GLU A 296 -9.01 -18.07 -10.28
N MET A 297 -10.12 -17.35 -10.09
CA MET A 297 -10.13 -16.07 -9.39
C MET A 297 -9.92 -16.28 -7.89
N CYS A 298 -9.20 -15.36 -7.26
CA CYS A 298 -9.00 -15.37 -5.81
C CYS A 298 -10.36 -15.17 -5.10
N GLN A 299 -10.76 -16.17 -4.30
CA GLN A 299 -12.04 -16.17 -3.60
C GLN A 299 -11.99 -15.47 -2.23
N GLN A 300 -10.78 -15.22 -1.71
CA GLN A 300 -10.61 -14.58 -0.41
C GLN A 300 -11.03 -13.11 -0.51
N PRO A 301 -12.01 -12.64 0.29
CA PRO A 301 -12.46 -11.26 0.19
C PRO A 301 -11.41 -10.29 0.72
N VAL A 302 -11.28 -9.14 0.07
CA VAL A 302 -10.53 -8.00 0.58
C VAL A 302 -11.33 -7.33 1.70
N ARG A 303 -10.74 -7.24 2.89
CA ARG A 303 -11.34 -6.54 4.04
C ARG A 303 -10.87 -5.09 4.06
N PHE A 304 -11.80 -4.17 4.31
CA PHE A 304 -11.51 -2.76 4.53
C PHE A 304 -11.89 -2.35 5.95
N GLU A 305 -11.06 -1.50 6.56
CA GLU A 305 -11.33 -0.90 7.87
C GLU A 305 -11.30 0.62 7.71
N GLU A 306 -12.49 1.20 7.57
CA GLU A 306 -12.65 2.65 7.49
C GLU A 306 -12.34 3.31 8.84
N PHE A 307 -11.84 4.55 8.78
CA PHE A 307 -11.60 5.35 9.97
C PHE A 307 -11.72 6.84 9.66
N ASP A 308 -12.05 7.62 10.68
CA ASP A 308 -12.12 9.07 10.59
C ASP A 308 -10.73 9.67 10.80
N ILE A 309 -10.11 10.13 9.72
CA ILE A 309 -8.77 10.74 9.74
C ILE A 309 -8.70 11.96 10.65
N LYS A 310 -9.81 12.70 10.81
CA LYS A 310 -9.86 13.88 11.70
C LYS A 310 -9.76 13.50 13.18
N ARG A 311 -9.99 12.24 13.53
CA ARG A 311 -9.89 11.73 14.91
C ARG A 311 -8.53 11.13 15.24
N ILE A 312 -7.66 10.90 14.25
CA ILE A 312 -6.33 10.35 14.49
C ILE A 312 -5.51 11.36 15.30
N GLY A 313 -4.90 10.91 16.39
CA GLY A 313 -4.06 11.76 17.24
C GLY A 313 -4.80 12.76 18.11
N SER A 314 -6.13 12.91 17.98
CA SER A 314 -6.92 13.88 18.75
C SER A 314 -7.18 13.44 20.20
N ASN A 315 -7.25 12.13 20.44
CA ASN A 315 -7.38 11.55 21.78
C ASN A 315 -6.00 11.08 22.29
N PRO A 316 -5.43 11.68 23.35
CA PRO A 316 -4.11 11.30 23.86
C PRO A 316 -4.06 9.87 24.43
N TYR A 317 -5.20 9.26 24.75
CA TYR A 317 -5.29 7.91 25.30
C TYR A 317 -5.29 6.79 24.25
N ASN A 318 -5.50 7.12 22.96
CA ASN A 318 -5.52 6.12 21.90
C ASN A 318 -4.16 5.45 21.76
N LEU A 319 -3.10 6.22 21.57
CA LEU A 319 -1.77 5.67 21.30
C LEU A 319 -1.27 4.71 22.41
N PRO A 320 -1.39 5.02 23.72
CA PRO A 320 -1.07 4.06 24.78
C PRO A 320 -1.91 2.77 24.71
N TRP A 321 -3.21 2.89 24.42
CA TRP A 321 -4.09 1.73 24.28
C TRP A 321 -3.71 0.85 23.09
N CYS A 322 -3.46 1.47 21.92
CA CYS A 322 -2.95 0.82 20.72
C CYS A 322 -1.64 0.09 21.02
N THR A 323 -0.70 0.75 21.72
CA THR A 323 0.62 0.19 22.03
C THR A 323 0.53 -1.02 22.96
N ARG A 324 -0.39 -1.00 23.95
CA ARG A 324 -0.68 -2.17 24.78
C ARG A 324 -1.18 -3.35 23.92
N GLY A 325 -2.09 -3.09 22.98
CA GLY A 325 -2.58 -4.11 22.05
C GLY A 325 -1.47 -4.67 21.17
N LEU A 326 -0.61 -3.80 20.62
CA LEU A 326 0.58 -4.19 19.87
C LEU A 326 1.45 -5.15 20.68
N PHE A 327 1.81 -4.79 21.93
CA PHE A 327 2.64 -5.64 22.78
C PHE A 327 1.99 -6.99 23.08
N HIS A 328 0.66 -7.02 23.28
CA HIS A 328 -0.07 -8.26 23.46
C HIS A 328 0.08 -9.21 22.26
N GLU A 329 -0.07 -8.69 21.04
CA GLU A 329 0.10 -9.50 19.82
C GLU A 329 1.55 -9.88 19.57
N VAL A 330 2.51 -8.97 19.83
CA VAL A 330 3.95 -9.27 19.71
C VAL A 330 4.33 -10.45 20.61
N LEU A 331 3.92 -10.46 21.89
CA LEU A 331 4.20 -11.56 22.82
C LEU A 331 3.62 -12.90 22.33
N LYS A 332 2.47 -12.88 21.67
CA LYS A 332 1.75 -14.09 21.26
C LYS A 332 2.19 -14.63 19.90
N ARG A 333 2.59 -13.76 18.98
CA ARG A 333 2.66 -14.06 17.55
C ARG A 333 4.07 -13.95 16.98
N ILE A 334 4.92 -13.10 17.55
CA ILE A 334 6.27 -12.85 17.03
C ILE A 334 7.28 -13.73 17.78
N PRO A 335 8.15 -14.45 17.05
CA PRO A 335 9.27 -15.17 17.67
C PRO A 335 10.13 -14.25 18.52
N GLU A 336 10.47 -14.67 19.74
CA GLU A 336 11.23 -13.86 20.70
C GLU A 336 10.57 -12.49 20.99
N GLY A 337 9.23 -12.45 20.97
CA GLY A 337 8.45 -11.23 21.19
C GLY A 337 8.69 -10.56 22.55
N ASP A 338 9.05 -11.34 23.57
CA ASP A 338 9.51 -10.85 24.88
C ASP A 338 10.78 -10.01 24.73
N LYS A 339 11.81 -10.53 24.05
CA LYS A 339 13.05 -9.79 23.79
C LYS A 339 12.82 -8.56 22.92
N GLN A 340 11.91 -8.64 21.94
CA GLN A 340 11.55 -7.48 21.13
C GLN A 340 10.95 -6.36 21.99
N ILE A 341 10.08 -6.69 22.94
CA ILE A 341 9.47 -5.71 23.85
C ILE A 341 10.48 -5.14 24.83
N GLU A 342 11.40 -5.96 25.37
CA GLU A 342 12.51 -5.48 26.20
C GLU A 342 13.35 -4.43 25.45
N MET A 343 13.66 -4.69 24.17
CA MET A 343 14.36 -3.74 23.32
C MET A 343 13.55 -2.46 23.08
N VAL A 344 12.23 -2.56 22.86
CA VAL A 344 11.36 -1.37 22.77
C VAL A 344 11.47 -0.51 24.03
N PHE A 345 11.43 -1.10 25.23
CA PHE A 345 11.51 -0.35 26.48
C PHE A 345 12.88 0.29 26.73
N LYS A 346 13.96 -0.41 26.33
CA LYS A 346 15.32 0.10 26.38
C LYS A 346 15.46 1.31 25.47
N GLU A 347 15.15 1.15 24.19
CA GLU A 347 15.25 2.21 23.17
C GLU A 347 14.37 3.41 23.53
N PHE A 348 13.15 3.18 24.03
CA PHE A 348 12.27 4.25 24.51
C PHE A 348 12.90 5.07 25.65
N GLY A 349 13.69 4.42 26.51
CA GLY A 349 14.39 5.06 27.63
C GLY A 349 15.53 5.94 27.20
N GLU A 350 16.34 5.42 26.30
CA GLU A 350 17.52 6.08 25.75
C GLU A 350 17.14 7.19 24.75
N TRP A 351 15.96 7.09 24.13
CA TRP A 351 15.51 8.03 23.12
C TRP A 351 15.26 9.43 23.67
N ASN A 352 15.91 10.45 23.12
CA ASN A 352 15.63 11.85 23.41
C ASN A 352 15.02 12.57 22.19
N PRO A 353 13.69 12.75 22.10
CA PRO A 353 13.04 13.33 20.92
C PRO A 353 13.36 14.82 20.74
N GLU A 354 13.63 15.23 19.51
CA GLU A 354 13.97 16.62 19.17
C GLU A 354 12.72 17.45 18.85
N SER A 355 11.84 16.91 17.99
CA SER A 355 10.65 17.61 17.51
C SER A 355 9.52 17.67 18.55
N LYS A 356 8.68 18.70 18.46
CA LYS A 356 7.49 18.84 19.33
C LYS A 356 6.56 17.63 19.23
N ALA A 357 6.36 17.11 18.02
CA ALA A 357 5.49 15.96 17.79
C ALA A 357 6.06 14.68 18.43
N LEU A 358 7.36 14.42 18.28
CA LEU A 358 8.00 13.25 18.90
C LEU A 358 8.07 13.38 20.44
N LYS A 359 8.23 14.59 20.97
CA LYS A 359 8.11 14.85 22.42
C LYS A 359 6.71 14.52 22.95
N ASP A 360 5.67 14.84 22.18
CA ASP A 360 4.29 14.48 22.52
C ASP A 360 4.07 12.96 22.48
N ILE A 361 4.60 12.26 21.47
CA ILE A 361 4.59 10.78 21.42
C ILE A 361 5.26 10.20 22.67
N LYS A 362 6.47 10.67 23.02
CA LYS A 362 7.17 10.21 24.21
C LYS A 362 6.36 10.49 25.48
N TYR A 363 5.75 11.67 25.59
CA TYR A 363 4.90 12.03 26.73
C TYR A 363 3.69 11.08 26.87
N ARG A 364 2.93 10.86 25.80
CA ARG A 364 1.75 9.96 25.80
C ARG A 364 2.15 8.53 26.18
N LEU A 365 3.29 8.07 25.67
CA LEU A 365 3.80 6.72 25.92
C LEU A 365 4.57 6.56 27.23
N ASN A 366 4.76 7.60 28.05
CA ASN A 366 5.49 7.46 29.32
C ASN A 366 4.91 6.35 30.22
N GLY A 367 3.61 6.10 30.14
CA GLY A 367 2.91 5.07 30.90
C GLY A 367 3.17 3.63 30.45
N ILE A 368 3.79 3.37 29.29
CA ILE A 368 3.98 2.00 28.79
C ILE A 368 4.91 1.15 29.68
N ARG A 369 5.68 1.81 30.55
CA ARG A 369 6.57 1.18 31.53
C ARG A 369 5.86 0.73 32.80
N ALA A 370 4.65 1.26 33.05
CA ALA A 370 3.88 0.90 34.22
C ALA A 370 3.22 -0.47 33.98
N LYS A 371 3.97 -1.53 34.26
CA LYS A 371 3.56 -2.96 34.34
C LYS A 371 2.50 -3.39 33.31
N LEU A 372 2.97 -3.97 32.20
CA LEU A 372 2.21 -5.00 31.46
C LEU A 372 1.97 -6.21 32.35
#